data_AF-A0A933VCX1-F1
#
_entry.id   AF-A0A933VCX1-F1
#
_cell.length_a   1.000
_cell.length_b   1.000
_cell.length_c   1.000
_cell.angle_alpha   90.00
_cell.angle_beta   90.00
_cell.angle_gamma   90.00
#
_symmetry.space_group_name_H-M   'P 1'
#
loop_
_entity.id
_entity.type
_entity.pdbx_description
1 polymer ?
#
loop_
_entity_poly.entity_id
_entity_poly.type
_entity_poly.pdbx_seq_one_letter_code
_entity_poly.pdbx_strand_id
1 'polypeptide(L)'
;MNPIAIAAKGKGLPGMLRRAETIRQRYGLTPKQMDRTLGHFVTLLGKYKCGATFPITTAILGRSRGVVEKYQAQRIEFAAHGYYHTDQTLLSFDQQLEQSLAARQLFADRGVRCDGFRSPYLRFNPMTLAAIKQAGFVYDSSQALAWDIPKEMETPEYRRALDFYGAVSAAVYPALPRWDNDLIRIPYCLPDDEAFVDRFHTNPARMTELWSSILKSTHVRGELFTVAIHPERILFCQQALSRVLDDARKLQPRVWMTQLYQIADWWKARTQAQVRVTDDASGETTVLVNGLEGVRLFARHVQVTSETRNWDHSFVQAESPFIKFRAARRPFIGVSPSSPAYLSSFLRQQGYIVQVSSEAMNYSFYLDRSHFVYEDERPLLDEIEQGDFPLVRIGRWPNGARSALCVTGDIDALTIWDYALRIF
;
A
#
# COMPACT_ATOMS: atom_id res chain seq x y z
N MET A 1 0.04 -28.93 -19.25
CA MET A 1 -0.34 -29.94 -18.24
C MET A 1 -1.66 -29.51 -17.61
N ASN A 2 -2.65 -30.41 -17.53
CA ASN A 2 -4.04 -30.08 -17.21
C ASN A 2 -4.23 -29.68 -15.73
N PRO A 3 -4.69 -28.44 -15.41
CA PRO A 3 -4.91 -27.97 -14.03
C PRO A 3 -5.89 -28.86 -13.22
N ILE A 4 -6.82 -29.52 -13.90
CA ILE A 4 -7.81 -30.43 -13.30
C ILE A 4 -7.11 -31.69 -12.75
N ALA A 5 -6.03 -32.15 -13.38
CA ALA A 5 -5.28 -33.33 -12.95
C ALA A 5 -4.43 -33.08 -11.70
N ILE A 6 -4.03 -31.83 -11.45
CA ILE A 6 -3.31 -31.42 -10.23
C ILE A 6 -4.28 -31.28 -9.05
N ALA A 7 -5.52 -30.82 -9.28
CA ALA A 7 -6.55 -30.76 -8.25
C ALA A 7 -7.07 -32.16 -7.82
N ALA A 8 -7.12 -33.12 -8.75
CA ALA A 8 -7.63 -34.47 -8.49
C ALA A 8 -6.65 -35.38 -7.71
N LYS A 9 -5.34 -35.11 -7.75
CA LYS A 9 -4.33 -35.99 -7.14
C LYS A 9 -4.08 -35.81 -5.63
N GLY A 10 -4.69 -34.81 -4.97
CA GLY A 10 -4.28 -34.41 -3.62
C GLY A 10 -5.25 -34.65 -2.46
N LYS A 11 -6.58 -34.73 -2.66
CA LYS A 11 -7.54 -34.59 -1.53
C LYS A 11 -8.80 -35.49 -1.55
N GLY A 12 -8.92 -36.43 -2.48
CA GLY A 12 -10.08 -37.35 -2.57
C GLY A 12 -11.43 -36.66 -2.86
N LEU A 13 -12.47 -37.45 -3.20
CA LEU A 13 -13.83 -36.98 -3.50
C LEU A 13 -14.42 -35.99 -2.45
N PRO A 14 -14.25 -36.21 -1.12
CA PRO A 14 -14.82 -35.32 -0.11
C PRO A 14 -14.20 -33.91 -0.11
N GLY A 15 -12.90 -33.80 -0.38
CA GLY A 15 -12.22 -32.51 -0.51
C GLY A 15 -12.63 -31.74 -1.76
N MET A 16 -12.96 -32.46 -2.83
CA MET A 16 -13.46 -31.87 -4.08
C MET A 16 -14.91 -31.37 -3.94
N LEU A 17 -15.77 -32.12 -3.25
CA LEU A 17 -17.16 -31.73 -2.95
C LEU A 17 -17.23 -30.53 -2.01
N ARG A 18 -16.42 -30.48 -0.94
CA ARG A 18 -16.32 -29.30 -0.07
C ARG A 18 -15.87 -28.07 -0.86
N ARG A 19 -14.88 -28.22 -1.74
CA ARG A 19 -14.39 -27.11 -2.59
C ARG A 19 -15.46 -26.63 -3.57
N ALA A 20 -16.21 -27.55 -4.19
CA ALA A 20 -17.32 -27.20 -5.09
C ALA A 20 -18.43 -26.44 -4.34
N GLU A 21 -18.78 -26.85 -3.14
CA GLU A 21 -19.78 -26.15 -2.32
C GLU A 21 -19.27 -24.78 -1.84
N THR A 22 -18.01 -24.67 -1.42
CA THR A 22 -17.39 -23.37 -1.10
C THR A 22 -17.38 -22.42 -2.30
N ILE A 23 -17.08 -22.91 -3.51
CA ILE A 23 -17.10 -22.09 -4.73
C ILE A 23 -18.53 -21.64 -5.07
N ARG A 24 -19.52 -22.53 -4.94
CA ARG A 24 -20.94 -22.21 -5.20
C ARG A 24 -21.52 -21.22 -4.18
N GLN A 25 -21.04 -21.25 -2.95
CA GLN A 25 -21.41 -20.26 -1.93
C GLN A 25 -20.81 -18.89 -2.20
N ARG A 26 -19.62 -18.84 -2.82
CA ARG A 26 -18.89 -17.60 -3.14
C ARG A 26 -19.33 -16.96 -4.46
N TYR A 27 -19.62 -17.76 -5.48
CA TYR A 27 -19.98 -17.28 -6.82
C TYR A 27 -21.30 -17.86 -7.31
N GLY A 28 -22.12 -16.99 -7.88
CA GLY A 28 -23.36 -17.38 -8.54
C GLY A 28 -23.13 -17.87 -9.98
N LEU A 29 -24.18 -18.46 -10.57
CA LEU A 29 -24.23 -18.73 -12.02
C LEU A 29 -24.28 -17.44 -12.85
N THR A 30 -24.63 -16.31 -12.24
CA THR A 30 -24.67 -14.98 -12.87
C THR A 30 -23.90 -13.98 -12.01
N PRO A 31 -23.44 -12.84 -12.58
CA PRO A 31 -22.73 -11.80 -11.83
C PRO A 31 -23.55 -11.13 -10.70
N LYS A 32 -24.86 -11.41 -10.59
CA LYS A 32 -25.75 -10.79 -9.59
C LYS A 32 -25.28 -10.98 -8.16
N GLN A 33 -24.65 -12.10 -7.83
CA GLN A 33 -24.12 -12.32 -6.48
C GLN A 33 -22.95 -11.38 -6.19
N MET A 34 -22.02 -11.24 -7.14
CA MET A 34 -20.91 -10.31 -7.01
C MET A 34 -21.37 -8.84 -7.01
N ASP A 35 -22.37 -8.50 -7.82
CA ASP A 35 -22.99 -7.17 -7.76
C ASP A 35 -23.55 -6.88 -6.36
N ARG A 36 -24.24 -7.84 -5.73
CA ARG A 36 -24.73 -7.68 -4.35
C ARG A 36 -23.60 -7.52 -3.34
N THR A 37 -22.54 -8.32 -3.42
CA THR A 37 -21.41 -8.22 -2.48
C THR A 37 -20.64 -6.90 -2.64
N LEU A 38 -20.40 -6.45 -3.88
CA LEU A 38 -19.83 -5.13 -4.15
C LEU A 38 -20.74 -3.99 -3.65
N GLY A 39 -22.06 -4.11 -3.84
CA GLY A 39 -23.03 -3.15 -3.29
C GLY A 39 -22.99 -3.08 -1.76
N HIS A 40 -22.83 -4.22 -1.10
CA HIS A 40 -22.66 -4.29 0.35
C HIS A 40 -21.35 -3.63 0.79
N PHE A 41 -20.26 -3.90 0.06
CA PHE A 41 -18.95 -3.26 0.26
C PHE A 41 -19.04 -1.74 0.20
N VAL A 42 -19.63 -1.18 -0.87
CA VAL A 42 -19.81 0.27 -1.02
C VAL A 42 -20.68 0.84 0.09
N THR A 43 -21.78 0.18 0.44
CA THR A 43 -22.68 0.63 1.52
C THR A 43 -21.94 0.71 2.85
N LEU A 44 -21.08 -0.27 3.14
CA LEU A 44 -20.26 -0.28 4.35
C LEU A 44 -19.24 0.87 4.32
N LEU A 45 -18.43 0.97 3.25
CA LEU A 45 -17.36 1.96 3.13
C LEU A 45 -17.87 3.41 3.10
N GLY A 46 -19.07 3.61 2.52
CA GLY A 46 -19.74 4.91 2.47
C GLY A 46 -19.97 5.53 3.86
N LYS A 47 -20.24 4.70 4.89
CA LYS A 47 -20.39 5.15 6.29
C LYS A 47 -19.11 5.81 6.85
N TYR A 48 -17.96 5.48 6.26
CA TYR A 48 -16.64 5.95 6.69
C TYR A 48 -16.03 6.97 5.73
N LYS A 49 -16.75 7.35 4.65
CA LYS A 49 -16.23 8.15 3.53
C LYS A 49 -14.94 7.56 2.93
N CYS A 50 -14.80 6.24 3.02
CA CYS A 50 -13.69 5.46 2.48
C CYS A 50 -14.08 4.90 1.10
N GLY A 51 -13.09 4.59 0.28
CA GLY A 51 -13.28 3.80 -0.95
C GLY A 51 -12.48 2.50 -0.87
N ALA A 52 -12.42 1.76 -1.96
CA ALA A 52 -11.57 0.57 -2.05
C ALA A 52 -10.96 0.44 -3.43
N THR A 53 -9.93 -0.41 -3.54
CA THR A 53 -9.30 -0.77 -4.81
C THR A 53 -9.40 -2.26 -5.05
N PHE A 54 -10.04 -2.67 -6.15
CA PHE A 54 -10.16 -4.06 -6.54
C PHE A 54 -9.41 -4.35 -7.86
N PRO A 55 -8.21 -4.94 -7.80
CA PRO A 55 -7.61 -5.55 -8.98
C PRO A 55 -8.54 -6.63 -9.56
N ILE A 56 -8.77 -6.58 -10.86
CA ILE A 56 -9.62 -7.53 -11.61
C ILE A 56 -8.85 -8.06 -12.81
N THR A 57 -8.98 -9.36 -13.09
CA THR A 57 -8.33 -9.90 -14.28
C THR A 57 -8.99 -9.36 -15.54
N THR A 58 -8.19 -9.10 -16.57
CA THR A 58 -8.66 -8.49 -17.82
C THR A 58 -9.69 -9.37 -18.53
N ALA A 59 -9.51 -10.69 -18.50
CA ALA A 59 -10.47 -11.64 -19.09
C ALA A 59 -11.86 -11.51 -18.44
N ILE A 60 -11.92 -11.31 -17.13
CA ILE A 60 -13.18 -11.09 -16.39
C ILE A 60 -13.74 -9.71 -16.70
N LEU A 61 -12.88 -8.68 -16.77
CA LEU A 61 -13.29 -7.37 -17.26
C LEU A 61 -13.97 -7.51 -18.63
N GLY A 62 -13.42 -8.24 -19.59
CA GLY A 62 -14.03 -8.40 -20.91
C GLY A 62 -15.45 -8.99 -20.90
N ARG A 63 -15.76 -9.82 -19.90
CA ARG A 63 -17.05 -10.52 -19.79
C ARG A 63 -18.09 -9.77 -18.94
N SER A 64 -17.69 -8.72 -18.22
CA SER A 64 -18.46 -8.16 -17.12
C SER A 64 -19.07 -6.79 -17.40
N ARG A 65 -20.02 -6.70 -18.34
CA ARG A 65 -20.61 -5.41 -18.72
C ARG A 65 -21.43 -4.77 -17.59
N GLY A 66 -21.18 -3.49 -17.31
CA GLY A 66 -21.98 -2.64 -16.43
C GLY A 66 -21.62 -2.69 -14.93
N VAL A 67 -21.14 -3.83 -14.41
CA VAL A 67 -20.82 -3.96 -12.97
C VAL A 67 -19.64 -3.06 -12.58
N VAL A 68 -18.57 -3.09 -13.38
CA VAL A 68 -17.34 -2.33 -13.08
C VAL A 68 -17.60 -0.82 -13.16
N GLU A 69 -18.27 -0.35 -14.22
CA GLU A 69 -18.60 1.08 -14.39
C GLU A 69 -19.52 1.58 -13.27
N LYS A 70 -20.51 0.77 -12.89
CA LYS A 70 -21.45 1.08 -11.79
C LYS A 70 -20.69 1.37 -10.48
N TYR A 71 -19.69 0.55 -10.15
CA TYR A 71 -18.97 0.69 -8.89
C TYR A 71 -17.82 1.70 -8.96
N GLN A 72 -17.23 1.92 -10.14
CA GLN A 72 -16.28 3.01 -10.35
C GLN A 72 -16.89 4.37 -9.96
N ALA A 73 -18.15 4.61 -10.36
CA ALA A 73 -18.90 5.80 -9.97
C ALA A 73 -19.16 5.93 -8.46
N GLN A 74 -18.86 4.90 -7.66
CA GLN A 74 -19.12 4.83 -6.22
C GLN A 74 -17.81 4.73 -5.39
N ARG A 75 -16.73 5.37 -5.85
CA ARG A 75 -15.41 5.44 -5.17
C ARG A 75 -14.71 4.08 -5.02
N ILE A 76 -15.01 3.16 -5.94
CA ILE A 76 -14.25 1.94 -6.10
C ILE A 76 -13.26 2.15 -7.25
N GLU A 77 -11.99 1.97 -6.97
CA GLU A 77 -10.97 1.88 -7.99
C GLU A 77 -10.92 0.44 -8.52
N PHE A 78 -10.72 0.29 -9.83
CA PHE A 78 -10.36 -0.99 -10.43
C PHE A 78 -8.94 -0.93 -11.00
N ALA A 79 -8.14 -1.93 -10.69
CA ALA A 79 -6.77 -2.09 -11.17
C ALA A 79 -6.64 -3.36 -12.01
N ALA A 80 -5.58 -3.49 -12.81
CA ALA A 80 -5.34 -4.70 -13.58
C ALA A 80 -4.77 -5.81 -12.68
N HIS A 81 -5.31 -7.02 -12.80
CA HIS A 81 -4.83 -8.21 -12.10
C HIS A 81 -4.30 -9.28 -13.07
N GLY A 82 -3.41 -8.88 -13.98
CA GLY A 82 -3.03 -9.69 -15.14
C GLY A 82 -4.14 -9.81 -16.19
N TYR A 83 -3.81 -10.40 -17.34
CA TYR A 83 -4.85 -10.73 -18.31
C TYR A 83 -5.68 -11.91 -17.83
N TYR A 84 -4.96 -12.95 -17.39
CA TYR A 84 -5.47 -14.14 -16.71
C TYR A 84 -4.90 -14.23 -15.31
N HIS A 85 -5.51 -15.05 -14.45
CA HIS A 85 -5.00 -15.33 -13.11
C HIS A 85 -3.86 -16.36 -13.16
N THR A 86 -2.76 -16.01 -13.83
CA THR A 86 -1.57 -16.84 -14.05
C THR A 86 -0.34 -16.19 -13.43
N ASP A 87 0.60 -17.01 -12.96
CA ASP A 87 1.88 -16.54 -12.43
C ASP A 87 2.71 -15.86 -13.54
N GLN A 88 2.78 -14.53 -13.49
CA GLN A 88 3.48 -13.69 -14.47
C GLN A 88 4.97 -14.00 -14.53
N THR A 89 5.55 -14.54 -13.45
CA THR A 89 6.98 -14.86 -13.40
C THR A 89 7.39 -16.01 -14.32
N LEU A 90 6.41 -16.78 -14.80
CA LEU A 90 6.61 -17.90 -15.73
C LEU A 90 6.47 -17.49 -17.20
N LEU A 91 6.09 -16.25 -17.49
CA LEU A 91 5.91 -15.72 -18.84
C LEU A 91 7.18 -15.01 -19.31
N SER A 92 7.42 -14.99 -20.62
CA SER A 92 8.47 -14.15 -21.19
C SER A 92 8.13 -12.66 -21.02
N PHE A 93 9.14 -11.79 -21.11
CA PHE A 93 8.91 -10.35 -21.06
C PHE A 93 7.88 -9.88 -22.11
N ASP A 94 8.00 -10.35 -23.36
CA ASP A 94 7.09 -9.97 -24.44
C ASP A 94 5.64 -10.40 -24.14
N GLN A 95 5.44 -11.59 -23.58
CA GLN A 95 4.12 -12.06 -23.16
C GLN A 95 3.54 -11.20 -22.02
N GLN A 96 4.36 -10.83 -21.03
CA GLN A 96 3.93 -9.97 -19.93
C GLN A 96 3.56 -8.57 -20.44
N LEU A 97 4.35 -8.02 -21.36
CA LEU A 97 4.09 -6.71 -21.96
C LEU A 97 2.84 -6.74 -22.84
N GLU A 98 2.69 -7.73 -23.71
CA GLU A 98 1.51 -7.91 -24.55
C GLU A 98 0.23 -8.00 -23.71
N GLN A 99 0.23 -8.83 -22.66
CA GLN A 99 -0.90 -8.96 -21.74
C GLN A 99 -1.19 -7.64 -21.00
N SER A 100 -0.15 -6.92 -20.59
CA SER A 100 -0.28 -5.65 -19.89
C SER A 100 -0.85 -4.54 -20.79
N LEU A 101 -0.40 -4.47 -22.05
CA LEU A 101 -0.93 -3.54 -23.04
C LEU A 101 -2.39 -3.86 -23.39
N ALA A 102 -2.71 -5.14 -23.60
CA ALA A 102 -4.08 -5.59 -23.85
C ALA A 102 -5.01 -5.26 -22.67
N ALA A 103 -4.54 -5.41 -21.43
CA ALA A 103 -5.27 -4.97 -20.24
C ALA A 103 -5.59 -3.48 -20.31
N ARG A 104 -4.57 -2.64 -20.50
CA ARG A 104 -4.73 -1.18 -20.59
C ARG A 104 -5.72 -0.77 -21.67
N GLN A 105 -5.62 -1.38 -22.86
CA GLN A 105 -6.53 -1.12 -23.96
C GLN A 105 -7.98 -1.46 -23.58
N LEU A 106 -8.23 -2.64 -22.99
CA LEU A 106 -9.59 -3.03 -22.62
C LEU A 106 -10.20 -2.13 -21.53
N PHE A 107 -9.42 -1.74 -20.52
CA PHE A 107 -9.88 -0.77 -19.52
C PHE A 107 -10.25 0.58 -20.18
N ALA A 108 -9.42 1.06 -21.11
CA ALA A 108 -9.68 2.29 -21.85
C ALA A 108 -10.94 2.20 -22.73
N ASP A 109 -11.11 1.10 -23.47
CA ASP A 109 -12.28 0.85 -24.33
C ASP A 109 -13.59 0.83 -23.53
N ARG A 110 -13.52 0.46 -22.24
CA ARG A 110 -14.65 0.47 -21.30
C ARG A 110 -14.85 1.79 -20.57
N GLY A 111 -13.98 2.78 -20.77
CA GLY A 111 -14.02 4.04 -20.01
C GLY A 111 -13.74 3.86 -18.51
N VAL A 112 -12.99 2.82 -18.13
CA VAL A 112 -12.61 2.52 -16.75
C VAL A 112 -11.17 2.99 -16.53
N ARG A 113 -10.95 3.86 -15.53
CA ARG A 113 -9.60 4.30 -15.13
C ARG A 113 -8.86 3.10 -14.51
N CYS A 114 -7.61 2.89 -14.92
CA CYS A 114 -6.82 1.74 -14.50
C CYS A 114 -5.34 2.09 -14.36
N ASP A 115 -4.98 2.78 -13.29
CA ASP A 115 -3.60 3.23 -13.10
C ASP A 115 -2.73 2.19 -12.38
N GLY A 116 -3.38 1.22 -11.74
CA GLY A 116 -2.75 0.20 -10.93
C GLY A 116 -2.63 -1.15 -11.58
N PHE A 117 -1.61 -1.89 -11.15
CA PHE A 117 -1.44 -3.31 -11.39
C PHE A 117 -1.21 -4.06 -10.08
N ARG A 118 -1.76 -5.26 -9.96
CA ARG A 118 -1.35 -6.26 -8.96
C ARG A 118 -1.15 -7.58 -9.67
N SER A 119 -0.01 -8.22 -9.49
CA SER A 119 0.25 -9.51 -10.12
C SER A 119 -0.60 -10.61 -9.45
N PRO A 120 -1.19 -11.54 -10.23
CA PRO A 120 -1.77 -12.76 -9.69
C PRO A 120 -0.81 -13.45 -8.73
N TYR A 121 -1.36 -14.00 -7.64
CA TYR A 121 -0.59 -14.63 -6.57
C TYR A 121 0.44 -13.71 -5.87
N LEU A 122 0.38 -12.39 -6.07
CA LEU A 122 1.38 -11.44 -5.57
C LEU A 122 2.80 -11.71 -6.09
N ARG A 123 2.95 -12.55 -7.12
CA ARG A 123 4.26 -12.96 -7.64
C ARG A 123 4.67 -12.08 -8.81
N PHE A 124 5.83 -11.46 -8.69
CA PHE A 124 6.41 -10.63 -9.73
C PHE A 124 7.92 -10.85 -9.80
N ASN A 125 8.53 -10.46 -10.91
CA ASN A 125 9.98 -10.40 -11.07
C ASN A 125 10.36 -9.06 -11.73
N PRO A 126 11.65 -8.75 -11.93
CA PRO A 126 12.05 -7.50 -12.58
C PRO A 126 11.45 -7.30 -13.98
N MET A 127 11.23 -8.38 -14.74
CA MET A 127 10.58 -8.30 -16.05
C MET A 127 9.11 -7.89 -15.92
N THR A 128 8.40 -8.38 -14.89
CA THR A 128 7.02 -7.96 -14.59
C THR A 128 6.94 -6.47 -14.34
N LEU A 129 7.81 -5.94 -13.47
CA LEU A 129 7.83 -4.51 -13.14
C LEU A 129 8.17 -3.65 -14.37
N ALA A 130 9.11 -4.10 -15.20
CA ALA A 130 9.47 -3.42 -16.45
C ALA A 130 8.30 -3.42 -17.46
N ALA A 131 7.63 -4.56 -17.64
CA ALA A 131 6.52 -4.72 -18.58
C ALA A 131 5.32 -3.83 -18.21
N ILE A 132 4.91 -3.82 -16.93
CA ILE A 132 3.78 -2.99 -16.48
C ILE A 132 4.12 -1.49 -16.54
N LYS A 133 5.38 -1.11 -16.24
CA LYS A 133 5.84 0.26 -16.45
C LYS A 133 5.73 0.65 -17.92
N GLN A 134 6.23 -0.19 -18.83
CA GLN A 134 6.20 0.09 -20.26
C GLN A 134 4.77 0.12 -20.83
N ALA A 135 3.84 -0.64 -20.24
CA ALA A 135 2.41 -0.55 -20.56
C ALA A 135 1.73 0.72 -20.01
N GLY A 136 2.43 1.52 -19.20
CA GLY A 136 1.94 2.80 -18.69
C GLY A 136 1.16 2.73 -17.38
N PHE A 137 1.32 1.66 -16.59
CA PHE A 137 0.80 1.63 -15.22
C PHE A 137 1.60 2.59 -14.32
N VAL A 138 0.91 3.26 -13.40
CA VAL A 138 1.49 4.24 -12.47
C VAL A 138 2.00 3.57 -11.19
N TYR A 139 1.32 2.50 -10.76
CA TYR A 139 1.68 1.81 -9.54
C TYR A 139 1.50 0.28 -9.61
N ASP A 140 2.30 -0.41 -8.80
CA ASP A 140 2.23 -1.84 -8.51
C ASP A 140 1.78 -2.05 -7.05
N SER A 141 0.99 -3.09 -6.79
CA SER A 141 0.61 -3.51 -5.43
C SER A 141 0.80 -5.01 -5.21
N SER A 142 1.95 -5.56 -5.64
CA SER A 142 2.24 -7.00 -5.57
C SER A 142 3.18 -7.39 -4.41
N GLN A 143 3.93 -6.46 -3.80
CA GLN A 143 4.86 -6.80 -2.73
C GLN A 143 4.12 -7.25 -1.45
N ALA A 144 4.09 -8.55 -1.18
CA ALA A 144 3.54 -9.10 0.04
C ALA A 144 4.41 -8.77 1.27
N LEU A 145 3.78 -8.24 2.32
CA LEU A 145 4.36 -7.95 3.63
C LEU A 145 3.68 -8.79 4.71
N ALA A 146 4.44 -9.69 5.32
CA ALA A 146 3.97 -10.51 6.43
C ALA A 146 4.09 -9.74 7.74
N TRP A 147 2.95 -9.41 8.36
CA TRP A 147 2.91 -8.92 9.73
C TRP A 147 3.00 -10.07 10.72
N ASP A 148 3.57 -9.77 11.90
CA ASP A 148 3.70 -10.75 12.96
C ASP A 148 2.32 -11.25 13.40
N ILE A 149 2.22 -12.57 13.55
CA ILE A 149 1.03 -13.24 14.06
C ILE A 149 1.36 -13.95 15.37
N PRO A 150 0.37 -14.16 16.26
CA PRO A 150 0.57 -15.02 17.42
C PRO A 150 1.06 -16.41 17.00
N LYS A 151 2.06 -16.97 17.69
CA LYS A 151 2.70 -18.23 17.31
C LYS A 151 1.70 -19.39 17.22
N GLU A 152 0.67 -19.37 18.05
CA GLU A 152 -0.41 -20.36 18.06
C GLU A 152 -1.31 -20.32 16.81
N MET A 153 -1.30 -19.22 16.04
CA MET A 153 -2.00 -19.10 14.76
C MET A 153 -1.15 -19.56 13.58
N GLU A 154 0.16 -19.75 13.77
CA GLU A 154 1.06 -20.08 12.68
C GLU A 154 0.86 -21.53 12.21
N THR A 155 0.45 -21.68 10.95
CA THR A 155 0.25 -23.00 10.33
C THR A 155 1.30 -23.28 9.25
N PRO A 156 1.64 -24.56 8.97
CA PRO A 156 2.48 -24.92 7.83
C PRO A 156 1.91 -24.42 6.49
N GLU A 157 0.58 -24.37 6.35
CA GLU A 157 -0.13 -23.86 5.19
C GLU A 157 0.13 -22.36 5.00
N TYR A 158 0.08 -21.58 6.08
CA TYR A 158 0.38 -20.16 6.03
C TYR A 158 1.83 -19.89 5.68
N ARG A 159 2.79 -20.61 6.29
CA ARG A 159 4.22 -20.50 5.94
C ARG A 159 4.48 -20.78 4.46
N ARG A 160 3.96 -21.88 3.93
CA ARG A 160 4.10 -22.20 2.49
C ARG A 160 3.51 -21.11 1.59
N ALA A 161 2.43 -20.45 2.03
CA ALA A 161 1.85 -19.37 1.26
C ALA A 161 2.70 -18.10 1.30
N LEU A 162 3.30 -17.76 2.46
CA LEU A 162 4.27 -16.66 2.55
C LEU A 162 5.46 -16.90 1.62
N ASP A 163 6.01 -18.12 1.62
CA ASP A 163 7.11 -18.50 0.73
C ASP A 163 6.70 -18.37 -0.74
N PHE A 164 5.51 -18.87 -1.10
CA PHE A 164 4.99 -18.80 -2.47
C PHE A 164 4.76 -17.37 -2.94
N TYR A 165 4.28 -16.49 -2.07
CA TYR A 165 4.09 -15.07 -2.37
C TYR A 165 5.40 -14.27 -2.40
N GLY A 166 6.52 -14.87 -1.96
CA GLY A 166 7.77 -14.13 -1.75
C GLY A 166 7.59 -13.02 -0.71
N ALA A 167 6.77 -13.28 0.31
CA ALA A 167 6.45 -12.29 1.34
C ALA A 167 7.69 -11.94 2.17
N VAL A 168 7.88 -10.66 2.44
CA VAL A 168 8.93 -10.16 3.33
C VAL A 168 8.33 -9.71 4.66
N SER A 169 9.08 -9.81 5.75
CA SER A 169 8.57 -9.42 7.07
C SER A 169 8.37 -7.91 7.16
N ALA A 170 7.24 -7.47 7.72
CA ALA A 170 6.97 -6.07 8.07
C ALA A 170 7.86 -5.55 9.22
N ALA A 171 8.60 -6.43 9.89
CA ALA A 171 9.63 -6.04 10.84
C ALA A 171 10.91 -5.53 10.14
N VAL A 172 11.17 -6.00 8.91
CA VAL A 172 12.35 -5.62 8.12
C VAL A 172 11.98 -4.59 7.06
N TYR A 173 10.86 -4.79 6.37
CA TYR A 173 10.43 -3.94 5.27
C TYR A 173 9.32 -2.98 5.73
N PRO A 174 9.56 -1.65 5.74
CA PRO A 174 8.54 -0.67 6.12
C PRO A 174 7.31 -0.78 5.23
N ALA A 175 6.11 -0.75 5.81
CA ALA A 175 4.86 -0.77 5.06
C ALA A 175 4.58 0.60 4.42
N LEU A 176 5.47 1.07 3.55
CA LEU A 176 5.44 2.39 2.91
C LEU A 176 5.55 2.24 1.39
N PRO A 177 4.91 3.13 0.60
CA PRO A 177 5.13 3.17 -0.83
C PRO A 177 6.60 3.47 -1.16
N ARG A 178 7.04 2.97 -2.30
CA ARG A 178 8.37 3.26 -2.85
C ARG A 178 8.24 3.74 -4.27
N TRP A 179 9.03 4.73 -4.64
CA TRP A 179 9.16 5.12 -6.02
C TRP A 179 10.44 4.53 -6.58
N ASP A 180 10.27 3.53 -7.43
CA ASP A 180 11.35 2.75 -8.02
C ASP A 180 11.21 2.78 -9.54
N ASN A 181 12.20 3.35 -10.22
CA ASN A 181 12.24 3.44 -11.68
C ASN A 181 10.92 3.94 -12.29
N ASP A 182 10.42 5.09 -11.86
CA ASP A 182 9.13 5.70 -12.29
C ASP A 182 7.84 4.94 -11.93
N LEU A 183 7.93 3.81 -11.23
CA LEU A 183 6.77 3.03 -10.78
C LEU A 183 6.61 3.16 -9.26
N ILE A 184 5.39 3.48 -8.79
CA ILE A 184 5.11 3.48 -7.36
C ILE A 184 4.78 2.05 -6.92
N ARG A 185 5.58 1.47 -6.03
CA ARG A 185 5.34 0.15 -5.45
C ARG A 185 4.69 0.30 -4.09
N ILE A 186 3.44 -0.15 -3.96
CA ILE A 186 2.64 -0.06 -2.74
C ILE A 186 2.54 -1.45 -2.10
N PRO A 187 3.04 -1.65 -0.88
CA PRO A 187 3.02 -2.97 -0.25
C PRO A 187 1.60 -3.48 0.02
N TYR A 188 1.46 -4.80 0.01
CA TYR A 188 0.26 -5.55 0.36
C TYR A 188 0.44 -6.24 1.72
N CYS A 189 -0.44 -6.01 2.67
CA CYS A 189 -0.32 -6.55 4.03
C CYS A 189 -0.98 -7.92 4.18
N LEU A 190 -0.25 -8.85 4.77
CA LEU A 190 -0.70 -10.16 5.22
C LEU A 190 -0.67 -10.23 6.75
N PRO A 191 -1.58 -10.98 7.40
CA PRO A 191 -2.59 -11.83 6.80
C PRO A 191 -3.81 -11.06 6.25
N ASP A 192 -4.25 -11.49 5.07
CA ASP A 192 -5.48 -11.08 4.39
C ASP A 192 -6.64 -12.01 4.77
N ASP A 193 -7.84 -11.73 4.25
CA ASP A 193 -9.01 -12.57 4.50
C ASP A 193 -8.85 -14.03 4.03
N GLU A 194 -8.05 -14.29 2.99
CA GLU A 194 -7.71 -15.64 2.57
C GLU A 194 -6.97 -16.41 3.66
N ALA A 195 -5.94 -15.80 4.26
CA ALA A 195 -5.22 -16.41 5.36
C ALA A 195 -6.14 -16.75 6.54
N PHE A 196 -7.04 -15.85 6.94
CA PHE A 196 -7.95 -16.11 8.06
C PHE A 196 -8.95 -17.24 7.80
N VAL A 197 -9.55 -17.26 6.60
CA VAL A 197 -10.63 -18.21 6.28
C VAL A 197 -10.06 -19.57 5.90
N ASP A 198 -9.07 -19.60 5.02
CA ASP A 198 -8.63 -20.83 4.36
C ASP A 198 -7.39 -21.47 5.02
N ARG A 199 -6.64 -20.74 5.86
CA ARG A 199 -5.37 -21.24 6.45
C ARG A 199 -5.39 -21.30 7.97
N PHE A 200 -5.92 -20.27 8.62
CA PHE A 200 -6.08 -20.25 10.08
C PHE A 200 -7.39 -20.90 10.52
N HIS A 201 -8.39 -20.99 9.62
CA HIS A 201 -9.73 -21.49 9.92
C HIS A 201 -10.34 -20.86 11.18
N THR A 202 -10.20 -19.54 11.29
CA THR A 202 -10.52 -18.80 12.52
C THR A 202 -11.83 -18.00 12.39
N ASN A 203 -12.20 -17.31 13.47
CA ASN A 203 -13.42 -16.52 13.56
C ASN A 203 -13.17 -15.00 13.31
N PRO A 204 -14.23 -14.22 13.03
CA PRO A 204 -14.11 -12.78 12.83
C PRO A 204 -13.54 -11.99 14.03
N ALA A 205 -13.63 -12.51 15.26
CA ALA A 205 -13.08 -11.85 16.44
C ALA A 205 -11.54 -11.86 16.43
N ARG A 206 -10.91 -13.00 16.10
CA ARG A 206 -9.45 -13.09 15.93
C ARG A 206 -8.94 -12.23 14.76
N MET A 207 -9.69 -12.19 13.66
CA MET A 207 -9.41 -11.28 12.54
C MET A 207 -9.45 -9.82 12.99
N THR A 208 -10.45 -9.45 13.79
CA THR A 208 -10.58 -8.10 14.35
C THR A 208 -9.37 -7.74 15.23
N GLU A 209 -8.99 -8.61 16.16
CA GLU A 209 -7.85 -8.40 17.05
C GLU A 209 -6.56 -8.12 16.26
N LEU A 210 -6.26 -8.97 15.28
CA LEU A 210 -5.02 -8.88 14.52
C LEU A 210 -5.00 -7.67 13.58
N TRP A 211 -6.07 -7.41 12.83
CA TRP A 211 -6.12 -6.22 11.97
C TRP A 211 -6.14 -4.90 12.77
N SER A 212 -6.81 -4.84 13.92
CA SER A 212 -6.72 -3.66 14.79
C SER A 212 -5.29 -3.48 15.35
N SER A 213 -4.55 -4.55 15.60
CA SER A 213 -3.13 -4.49 16.00
C SER A 213 -2.24 -3.92 14.87
N ILE A 214 -2.45 -4.39 13.64
CA ILE A 214 -1.73 -3.88 12.45
C ILE A 214 -2.05 -2.40 12.21
N LEU A 215 -3.32 -1.99 12.33
CA LEU A 215 -3.72 -0.58 12.23
C LEU A 215 -3.01 0.29 13.27
N LYS A 216 -2.94 -0.15 14.53
CA LYS A 216 -2.23 0.58 15.59
C LYS A 216 -0.73 0.67 15.31
N SER A 217 -0.12 -0.43 14.88
CA SER A 217 1.31 -0.51 14.59
C SER A 217 1.70 0.40 13.42
N THR A 218 0.93 0.35 12.33
CA THR A 218 1.10 1.26 11.19
C THR A 218 0.82 2.71 11.58
N HIS A 219 -0.16 2.99 12.43
CA HIS A 219 -0.39 4.35 12.94
C HIS A 219 0.79 4.90 13.73
N VAL A 220 1.31 4.14 14.70
CA VAL A 220 2.47 4.55 15.50
C VAL A 220 3.68 4.84 14.62
N ARG A 221 3.97 3.96 13.65
CA ARG A 221 5.10 4.06 12.72
C ARG A 221 4.89 5.06 11.57
N GLY A 222 3.65 5.55 11.40
CA GLY A 222 3.25 6.39 10.29
C GLY A 222 3.28 5.71 8.93
N GLU A 223 2.97 4.42 8.89
CA GLU A 223 2.98 3.52 7.72
C GLU A 223 1.58 3.34 7.11
N LEU A 224 1.50 2.60 6.00
CA LEU A 224 0.27 2.25 5.31
C LEU A 224 -0.21 0.87 5.76
N PHE A 225 -1.49 0.77 6.10
CA PHE A 225 -2.17 -0.52 6.20
C PHE A 225 -3.03 -0.75 4.95
N THR A 226 -2.72 -1.78 4.16
CA THR A 226 -3.60 -2.27 3.09
C THR A 226 -4.38 -3.48 3.60
N VAL A 227 -5.62 -3.29 4.04
CA VAL A 227 -6.46 -4.41 4.45
C VAL A 227 -7.05 -5.06 3.21
N ALA A 228 -6.72 -6.33 2.99
CA ALA A 228 -7.15 -7.05 1.80
C ALA A 228 -8.29 -8.03 2.09
N ILE A 229 -9.39 -7.84 1.37
CA ILE A 229 -10.65 -8.56 1.51
C ILE A 229 -11.23 -8.77 0.12
N HIS A 230 -11.29 -10.02 -0.31
CA HIS A 230 -11.93 -10.41 -1.56
C HIS A 230 -13.44 -10.10 -1.48
N PRO A 231 -14.04 -9.46 -2.50
CA PRO A 231 -15.46 -9.07 -2.49
C PRO A 231 -16.42 -10.18 -2.08
N GLU A 232 -16.20 -11.43 -2.48
CA GLU A 232 -17.06 -12.56 -2.14
C GLU A 232 -17.04 -12.94 -0.65
N ARG A 233 -16.07 -12.45 0.13
CA ARG A 233 -15.90 -12.75 1.56
C ARG A 233 -16.35 -11.62 2.48
N ILE A 234 -16.90 -10.53 1.93
CA ILE A 234 -17.25 -9.34 2.72
C ILE A 234 -18.21 -9.62 3.87
N LEU A 235 -19.18 -10.52 3.70
CA LEU A 235 -20.15 -10.83 4.75
C LEU A 235 -19.48 -11.47 5.97
N PHE A 236 -18.45 -12.29 5.76
CA PHE A 236 -17.65 -12.87 6.83
C PHE A 236 -16.74 -11.80 7.47
N CYS A 237 -16.14 -10.94 6.66
CA CYS A 237 -15.15 -9.95 7.12
C CYS A 237 -15.76 -8.64 7.65
N GLN A 238 -17.07 -8.43 7.48
CA GLN A 238 -17.74 -7.15 7.75
C GLN A 238 -17.50 -6.65 9.18
N GLN A 239 -17.56 -7.54 10.18
CA GLN A 239 -17.37 -7.15 11.58
C GLN A 239 -15.95 -6.60 11.81
N ALA A 240 -14.94 -7.34 11.35
CA ALA A 240 -13.55 -6.94 11.49
C ALA A 240 -13.23 -5.66 10.71
N LEU A 241 -13.69 -5.56 9.44
CA LEU A 241 -13.51 -4.36 8.64
C LEU A 241 -14.17 -3.13 9.26
N SER A 242 -15.41 -3.27 9.75
CA SER A 242 -16.11 -2.17 10.43
C SER A 242 -15.32 -1.69 11.64
N ARG A 243 -14.81 -2.63 12.45
CA ARG A 243 -14.01 -2.29 13.63
C ARG A 243 -12.71 -1.57 13.27
N VAL A 244 -12.00 -2.03 12.25
CA VAL A 244 -10.77 -1.37 11.76
C VAL A 244 -11.08 0.07 11.29
N LEU A 245 -12.16 0.27 10.54
CA LEU A 245 -12.55 1.60 10.05
C LEU A 245 -13.03 2.52 11.19
N ASP A 246 -13.75 1.99 12.18
CA ASP A 246 -14.13 2.71 13.40
C ASP A 246 -12.92 3.13 14.22
N ASP A 247 -11.97 2.21 14.44
CA ASP A 247 -10.73 2.49 15.16
C ASP A 247 -9.90 3.54 14.41
N ALA A 248 -9.80 3.45 13.08
CA ALA A 248 -9.07 4.40 12.25
C ALA A 248 -9.62 5.84 12.34
N ARG A 249 -10.94 6.00 12.48
CA ARG A 249 -11.58 7.32 12.69
C ARG A 249 -11.30 7.94 14.05
N LYS A 250 -10.99 7.12 15.06
CA LYS A 250 -10.77 7.56 16.45
C LYS A 250 -9.30 7.92 16.72
N LEU A 251 -8.37 7.39 15.94
CA LEU A 251 -6.94 7.65 16.11
C LEU A 251 -6.58 9.12 15.80
N GLN A 252 -5.67 9.67 16.62
CA GLN A 252 -5.10 11.01 16.47
C GLN A 252 -3.56 10.96 16.55
N PRO A 253 -2.81 11.67 15.69
CA PRO A 253 -3.28 12.37 14.49
C PRO A 253 -4.01 11.43 13.51
N ARG A 254 -4.89 11.98 12.68
CA ARG A 254 -5.83 11.21 11.84
C ARG A 254 -5.16 10.15 10.95
N VAL A 255 -5.92 9.10 10.59
CA VAL A 255 -5.59 8.14 9.52
C VAL A 255 -6.16 8.62 8.19
N TRP A 256 -5.37 8.61 7.12
CA TRP A 256 -5.87 8.88 5.77
C TRP A 256 -6.44 7.61 5.14
N MET A 257 -7.77 7.50 5.15
CA MET A 257 -8.49 6.40 4.48
C MET A 257 -8.74 6.74 3.01
N THR A 258 -8.25 5.90 2.09
CA THR A 258 -8.20 6.23 0.66
C THR A 258 -8.09 5.00 -0.25
N GLN A 259 -7.96 5.22 -1.58
CA GLN A 259 -7.72 4.18 -2.59
C GLN A 259 -6.23 4.15 -2.99
N LEU A 260 -5.77 3.04 -3.58
CA LEU A 260 -4.37 2.87 -3.97
C LEU A 260 -3.90 3.90 -5.01
N TYR A 261 -4.71 4.30 -6.01
CA TYR A 261 -4.29 5.36 -6.94
C TYR A 261 -4.01 6.69 -6.23
N GLN A 262 -4.78 7.03 -5.19
CA GLN A 262 -4.58 8.28 -4.45
C GLN A 262 -3.28 8.22 -3.64
N ILE A 263 -2.93 7.06 -3.08
CA ILE A 263 -1.62 6.82 -2.46
C ILE A 263 -0.51 7.05 -3.49
N ALA A 264 -0.63 6.47 -4.69
CA ALA A 264 0.36 6.62 -5.75
C ALA A 264 0.52 8.07 -6.21
N ASP A 265 -0.59 8.75 -6.51
CA ASP A 265 -0.64 10.14 -6.94
C ASP A 265 -0.01 11.06 -5.88
N TRP A 266 -0.39 10.89 -4.61
CA TRP A 266 0.17 11.66 -3.50
C TRP A 266 1.66 11.41 -3.33
N TRP A 267 2.08 10.14 -3.31
CA TRP A 267 3.48 9.79 -3.06
C TRP A 267 4.39 10.35 -4.16
N LYS A 268 3.97 10.25 -5.42
CA LYS A 268 4.67 10.81 -6.58
C LYS A 268 4.72 12.34 -6.49
N ALA A 269 3.58 13.01 -6.35
CA ALA A 269 3.52 14.47 -6.29
C ALA A 269 4.34 15.04 -5.12
N ARG A 270 4.24 14.43 -3.93
CA ARG A 270 4.97 14.85 -2.73
C ARG A 270 6.48 14.65 -2.87
N THR A 271 6.90 13.55 -3.46
CA THR A 271 8.34 13.29 -3.68
C THR A 271 8.95 14.24 -4.70
N GLN A 272 8.16 14.72 -5.67
CA GLN A 272 8.58 15.71 -6.66
C GLN A 272 8.46 17.17 -6.20
N ALA A 273 7.84 17.42 -5.04
CA ALA A 273 7.61 18.77 -4.54
C ALA A 273 8.93 19.50 -4.25
N GLN A 274 9.03 20.75 -4.69
CA GLN A 274 10.22 21.57 -4.45
C GLN A 274 10.20 22.15 -3.04
N VAL A 275 11.31 21.93 -2.32
CA VAL A 275 11.57 22.51 -1.00
C VAL A 275 12.56 23.65 -1.17
N ARG A 276 12.15 24.86 -0.78
CA ARG A 276 13.05 26.02 -0.72
C ARG A 276 13.43 26.29 0.72
N VAL A 277 14.72 26.44 0.95
CA VAL A 277 15.30 26.83 2.24
C VAL A 277 15.99 28.17 2.05
N THR A 278 15.63 29.16 2.86
CA THR A 278 16.21 30.50 2.81
C THR A 278 16.54 30.97 4.23
N ASP A 279 17.74 31.52 4.40
CA ASP A 279 18.14 32.18 5.64
C ASP A 279 18.06 33.68 5.48
N ASP A 280 17.63 34.36 6.54
CA ASP A 280 17.70 35.81 6.61
C ASP A 280 18.91 36.30 7.41
N ALA A 281 19.17 37.61 7.34
CA ALA A 281 20.27 38.25 8.05
C ALA A 281 20.15 38.18 9.57
N SER A 282 18.99 37.80 10.12
CA SER A 282 18.75 37.64 11.56
C SER A 282 19.09 36.24 12.06
N GLY A 283 19.49 35.33 11.17
CA GLY A 283 19.76 33.92 11.50
C GLY A 283 18.49 33.07 11.61
N GLU A 284 17.35 33.54 11.10
CA GLU A 284 16.13 32.75 10.98
C GLU A 284 16.11 32.01 9.63
N THR A 285 15.77 30.72 9.67
CA THR A 285 15.61 29.88 8.49
C THR A 285 14.11 29.73 8.17
N THR A 286 13.75 29.94 6.91
CA THR A 286 12.42 29.60 6.37
C THR A 286 12.51 28.38 5.46
N VAL A 287 11.66 27.39 5.70
CA VAL A 287 11.44 26.25 4.80
C VAL A 287 10.06 26.38 4.19
N LEU A 288 9.96 26.41 2.87
CA LEU A 288 8.72 26.51 2.11
C LEU A 288 8.59 25.31 1.16
N VAL A 289 7.42 24.68 1.15
CA VAL A 289 7.07 23.67 0.13
C VAL A 289 6.07 24.27 -0.85
N ASN A 290 6.47 24.41 -2.11
CA ASN A 290 5.64 25.07 -3.12
C ASN A 290 4.61 24.13 -3.75
N GLY A 291 3.39 24.64 -3.95
CA GLY A 291 2.48 24.18 -5.00
C GLY A 291 1.79 22.81 -4.80
N LEU A 292 1.94 22.15 -3.65
CA LEU A 292 1.26 20.89 -3.37
C LEU A 292 0.26 21.02 -2.22
N GLU A 293 -1.02 21.08 -2.57
CA GLU A 293 -2.11 21.15 -1.60
C GLU A 293 -2.06 19.97 -0.62
N GLY A 294 -2.31 20.27 0.66
CA GLY A 294 -2.33 19.27 1.71
C GLY A 294 -0.96 18.88 2.26
N VAL A 295 0.15 19.36 1.71
CA VAL A 295 1.46 19.20 2.37
C VAL A 295 1.46 19.94 3.70
N ARG A 296 2.07 19.31 4.72
CA ARG A 296 2.33 19.92 6.02
C ARG A 296 3.79 19.75 6.40
N LEU A 297 4.33 20.78 7.06
CA LEU A 297 5.67 20.79 7.63
C LEU A 297 5.56 20.51 9.13
N PHE A 298 6.50 19.71 9.63
CA PHE A 298 6.59 19.31 11.02
C PHE A 298 7.95 19.66 11.58
N ALA A 299 7.97 20.05 12.85
CA ALA A 299 9.20 20.32 13.59
C ALA A 299 9.14 19.66 14.97
N ARG A 300 10.28 19.17 15.45
CA ARG A 300 10.49 18.77 16.85
C ARG A 300 11.84 19.29 17.34
N HIS A 301 11.94 19.58 18.63
CA HIS A 301 13.17 20.09 19.27
C HIS A 301 13.80 21.29 18.54
N VAL A 302 12.97 22.14 17.94
CA VAL A 302 13.38 23.32 17.15
C VAL A 302 12.61 24.53 17.68
N GLN A 303 13.27 25.68 17.80
CA GLN A 303 12.62 26.93 18.16
C GLN A 303 11.88 27.51 16.94
N VAL A 304 10.62 27.13 16.78
CA VAL A 304 9.76 27.60 15.69
C VAL A 304 9.21 28.99 16.02
N THR A 305 9.27 29.91 15.04
CA THR A 305 8.83 31.31 15.17
C THR A 305 7.55 31.59 14.38
N SER A 306 7.22 30.77 13.38
CA SER A 306 5.93 30.80 12.69
C SER A 306 4.81 30.14 13.51
N GLU A 307 3.55 30.43 13.18
CA GLU A 307 2.40 29.79 13.83
C GLU A 307 2.39 28.27 13.64
N THR A 308 2.15 27.57 14.74
CA THR A 308 2.10 26.10 14.79
C THR A 308 1.01 25.62 15.74
N ARG A 309 0.67 24.35 15.60
CA ARG A 309 -0.12 23.60 16.59
C ARG A 309 0.58 22.30 16.96
N ASN A 310 0.23 21.74 18.11
CA ASN A 310 0.64 20.38 18.46
C ASN A 310 0.05 19.39 17.47
N TRP A 311 0.89 18.52 16.91
CA TRP A 311 0.46 17.46 16.00
C TRP A 311 0.33 16.14 16.73
N ASP A 312 1.42 15.72 17.36
CA ASP A 312 1.47 14.62 18.31
C ASP A 312 2.26 15.05 19.55
N HIS A 313 2.73 14.08 20.35
CA HIS A 313 3.49 14.37 21.56
C HIS A 313 4.91 14.91 21.31
N SER A 314 5.46 14.71 20.11
CA SER A 314 6.86 15.03 19.79
C SER A 314 7.00 16.16 18.77
N PHE A 315 6.05 16.30 17.85
CA PHE A 315 6.09 17.25 16.75
C PHE A 315 5.00 18.31 16.84
N VAL A 316 5.37 19.53 16.44
CA VAL A 316 4.44 20.58 16.06
C VAL A 316 4.25 20.60 14.54
N GLN A 317 3.05 20.98 14.09
CA GLN A 317 2.71 21.18 12.69
C GLN A 317 2.64 22.68 12.38
N ALA A 318 3.22 23.11 11.27
CA ALA A 318 2.98 24.45 10.73
C ALA A 318 1.52 24.62 10.26
N GLU A 319 0.94 25.79 10.52
CA GLU A 319 -0.38 26.17 9.98
C GLU A 319 -0.30 26.72 8.54
N SER A 320 0.90 27.09 8.11
CA SER A 320 1.20 27.60 6.77
C SER A 320 1.98 26.59 5.92
N PRO A 321 2.06 26.75 4.58
CA PRO A 321 2.91 25.93 3.71
C PRO A 321 4.41 26.16 3.91
N PHE A 322 4.77 27.06 4.83
CA PHE A 322 6.13 27.31 5.27
C PHE A 322 6.24 27.15 6.79
N ILE A 323 7.45 26.90 7.26
CA ILE A 323 7.82 26.95 8.67
C ILE A 323 9.06 27.83 8.84
N LYS A 324 9.04 28.70 9.85
CA LYS A 324 10.18 29.56 10.22
C LYS A 324 10.73 29.14 11.55
N PHE A 325 12.04 29.07 11.69
CA PHE A 325 12.68 28.64 12.93
C PHE A 325 14.10 29.19 13.08
N ARG A 326 14.59 29.14 14.31
CA ARG A 326 16.00 29.37 14.64
C ARG A 326 16.62 28.07 15.18
N ALA A 327 17.80 27.74 14.69
CA ALA A 327 18.56 26.58 15.15
C ALA A 327 20.06 26.79 14.92
N ALA A 328 20.89 26.36 15.89
CA ALA A 328 22.35 26.47 15.78
C ALA A 328 22.93 25.54 14.70
N ARG A 329 22.28 24.39 14.48
CA ARG A 329 22.55 23.45 13.38
C ARG A 329 21.29 23.27 12.55
N ARG A 330 21.44 22.97 11.28
CA ARG A 330 20.33 22.63 10.38
C ARG A 330 19.55 21.45 10.96
N PRO A 331 18.25 21.59 11.25
CA PRO A 331 17.40 20.50 11.70
C PRO A 331 17.00 19.60 10.51
N PHE A 332 17.95 19.32 9.62
CA PHE A 332 17.79 18.51 8.41
C PHE A 332 18.74 17.32 8.50
N ILE A 333 18.60 16.37 7.59
CA ILE A 333 19.53 15.25 7.50
C ILE A 333 20.66 15.61 6.54
N GLY A 334 21.86 15.75 7.09
CA GLY A 334 23.08 15.81 6.29
C GLY A 334 23.48 14.40 5.83
N VAL A 335 23.88 14.25 4.57
CA VAL A 335 24.37 12.98 4.04
C VAL A 335 25.74 13.21 3.40
N SER A 336 26.70 12.36 3.76
CA SER A 336 28.04 12.40 3.21
C SER A 336 28.04 12.15 1.70
N PRO A 337 28.87 12.86 0.90
CA PRO A 337 29.00 12.59 -0.53
C PRO A 337 29.49 11.17 -0.86
N SER A 338 30.12 10.48 0.09
CA SER A 338 30.54 9.07 -0.02
C SER A 338 29.36 8.09 0.06
N SER A 339 28.20 8.52 0.55
CA SER A 339 27.05 7.67 0.75
C SER A 339 26.31 7.40 -0.56
N PRO A 340 25.69 6.21 -0.74
CA PRO A 340 25.01 5.87 -1.97
C PRO A 340 23.81 6.79 -2.23
N ALA A 341 23.58 7.14 -3.49
CA ALA A 341 22.45 7.98 -3.91
C ALA A 341 21.09 7.41 -3.46
N TYR A 342 21.00 6.08 -3.33
CA TYR A 342 19.82 5.39 -2.83
C TYR A 342 19.42 5.84 -1.42
N LEU A 343 20.37 6.05 -0.51
CA LEU A 343 20.10 6.54 0.86
C LEU A 343 19.39 7.91 0.83
N SER A 344 19.92 8.84 0.04
CA SER A 344 19.32 10.17 -0.11
C SER A 344 17.94 10.12 -0.75
N SER A 345 17.77 9.27 -1.78
CA SER A 345 16.47 9.05 -2.43
C SER A 345 15.44 8.50 -1.45
N PHE A 346 15.80 7.44 -0.71
CA PHE A 346 14.96 6.84 0.31
C PHE A 346 14.51 7.88 1.35
N LEU A 347 15.44 8.62 1.96
CA LEU A 347 15.10 9.62 2.99
C LEU A 347 14.16 10.72 2.47
N ARG A 348 14.37 11.22 1.25
CA ARG A 348 13.46 12.21 0.62
C ARG A 348 12.07 11.62 0.36
N GLN A 349 12.00 10.36 -0.06
CA GLN A 349 10.74 9.62 -0.19
C GLN A 349 10.03 9.44 1.17
N GLN A 350 10.74 9.49 2.30
CA GLN A 350 10.12 9.45 3.63
C GLN A 350 9.72 10.83 4.17
N GLY A 351 9.96 11.90 3.40
CA GLY A 351 9.59 13.28 3.76
C GLY A 351 10.69 14.06 4.47
N TYR A 352 11.89 13.50 4.63
CA TYR A 352 13.00 14.23 5.22
C TYR A 352 13.60 15.25 4.24
N ILE A 353 14.05 16.38 4.79
CA ILE A 353 14.86 17.35 4.06
C ILE A 353 16.30 16.87 4.11
N VAL A 354 16.88 16.58 2.94
CA VAL A 354 18.20 15.95 2.81
C VAL A 354 19.15 16.84 2.02
N GLN A 355 20.29 17.18 2.62
CA GLN A 355 21.36 17.94 1.99
C GLN A 355 22.64 17.09 1.94
N VAL A 356 23.24 16.98 0.76
CA VAL A 356 24.52 16.29 0.59
C VAL A 356 25.63 17.28 0.87
N SER A 357 26.51 16.96 1.82
CA SER A 357 27.55 17.89 2.30
C SER A 357 28.63 17.14 3.06
N SER A 358 29.88 17.61 2.99
CA SER A 358 31.00 17.10 3.81
C SER A 358 31.07 17.75 5.21
N GLU A 359 30.24 18.76 5.49
CA GLU A 359 30.30 19.56 6.72
C GLU A 359 29.34 19.01 7.78
N ALA A 360 29.69 17.86 8.37
CA ALA A 360 28.84 17.16 9.33
C ALA A 360 28.35 18.03 10.51
N MET A 361 29.20 18.94 10.98
CA MET A 361 28.92 19.80 12.13
C MET A 361 27.77 20.80 11.92
N ASN A 362 27.36 21.03 10.66
CA ASN A 362 26.27 21.94 10.33
C ASN A 362 24.88 21.31 10.54
N TYR A 363 24.78 20.00 10.76
CA TYR A 363 23.51 19.27 10.80
C TYR A 363 23.23 18.71 12.19
N SER A 364 21.95 18.66 12.57
CA SER A 364 21.51 18.02 13.81
C SER A 364 21.63 16.49 13.74
N PHE A 365 21.53 15.94 12.53
CA PHE A 365 21.69 14.52 12.25
C PHE A 365 22.45 14.35 10.93
N TYR A 366 23.52 13.55 10.94
CA TYR A 366 24.41 13.37 9.80
C TYR A 366 24.69 11.89 9.56
N LEU A 367 24.58 11.45 8.31
CA LEU A 367 24.81 10.07 7.90
C LEU A 367 26.04 9.98 7.00
N ASP A 368 26.99 9.13 7.38
CA ASP A 368 28.13 8.73 6.57
C ASP A 368 28.17 7.21 6.47
N ARG A 369 27.50 6.66 5.44
CA ARG A 369 27.38 5.22 5.24
C ARG A 369 27.89 4.86 3.85
N SER A 370 28.98 4.12 3.75
CA SER A 370 29.50 3.64 2.45
C SER A 370 28.60 2.62 1.77
N HIS A 371 27.71 1.99 2.54
CA HIS A 371 26.72 1.02 2.06
C HIS A 371 25.35 1.30 2.69
N PHE A 372 24.29 1.10 1.93
CA PHE A 372 22.91 1.19 2.40
C PHE A 372 22.05 0.28 1.54
N VAL A 373 21.50 -0.76 2.16
CA VAL A 373 20.64 -1.76 1.52
C VAL A 373 19.23 -1.72 2.11
N TYR A 374 18.31 -2.51 1.58
CA TYR A 374 16.89 -2.40 1.96
C TYR A 374 16.65 -2.79 3.43
N GLU A 375 17.44 -3.71 3.97
CA GLU A 375 17.37 -4.14 5.36
C GLU A 375 17.75 -3.03 6.35
N ASP A 376 18.51 -2.02 5.91
CA ASP A 376 18.94 -0.89 6.74
C ASP A 376 17.85 0.18 6.92
N GLU A 377 16.79 0.12 6.10
CA GLU A 377 15.79 1.17 6.04
C GLU A 377 14.91 1.27 7.28
N ARG A 378 14.43 0.13 7.79
CA ARG A 378 13.63 0.11 9.01
C ARG A 378 14.48 0.56 10.22
N PRO A 379 15.69 0.01 10.47
CA PRO A 379 16.57 0.49 11.52
C PRO A 379 16.85 2.00 11.42
N LEU A 380 17.12 2.51 10.22
CA LEU A 380 17.36 3.95 10.02
C LEU A 380 16.11 4.79 10.30
N LEU A 381 14.92 4.34 9.89
CA LEU A 381 13.68 5.01 10.21
C LEU A 381 13.43 5.05 11.72
N ASP A 382 13.71 3.95 12.42
CA ASP A 382 13.56 3.89 13.88
C ASP A 382 14.57 4.81 14.58
N GLU A 383 15.83 4.81 14.14
CA GLU A 383 16.88 5.72 14.61
C GLU A 383 16.45 7.19 14.47
N ILE A 384 15.92 7.57 13.31
CA ILE A 384 15.48 8.95 13.07
C ILE A 384 14.21 9.25 13.87
N GLU A 385 13.17 8.43 13.81
CA GLU A 385 11.88 8.76 14.43
C GLU A 385 11.95 8.73 15.96
N GLN A 386 12.80 7.90 16.57
CA GLN A 386 12.99 7.82 18.02
C GLN A 386 14.11 8.73 18.55
N GLY A 387 14.94 9.29 17.66
CA GLY A 387 16.07 10.13 18.06
C GLY A 387 15.64 11.46 18.71
N ASP A 388 16.39 11.87 19.73
CA ASP A 388 16.21 13.13 20.46
C ASP A 388 17.10 14.22 19.85
N PHE A 389 16.73 14.70 18.67
CA PHE A 389 17.44 15.78 17.99
C PHE A 389 16.49 16.71 17.21
N PRO A 390 16.91 17.98 16.99
CA PRO A 390 16.17 18.94 16.17
C PRO A 390 15.88 18.39 14.77
N LEU A 391 14.62 18.36 14.37
CA LEU A 391 14.23 17.85 13.04
C LEU A 391 13.08 18.66 12.48
N VAL A 392 13.23 19.08 11.22
CA VAL A 392 12.18 19.65 10.37
C VAL A 392 11.99 18.75 9.16
N ARG A 393 10.74 18.37 8.90
CA ARG A 393 10.39 17.45 7.81
C ARG A 393 9.05 17.78 7.17
N ILE A 394 8.83 17.15 6.02
CA ILE A 394 7.55 17.12 5.32
C ILE A 394 6.77 15.90 5.82
N GLY A 395 5.45 16.06 6.01
CA GLY A 395 4.55 14.95 6.30
C GLY A 395 4.56 13.87 5.23
N ARG A 396 4.60 12.60 5.63
CA ARG A 396 4.43 11.47 4.70
C ARG A 396 3.08 11.49 4.01
N TRP A 397 2.02 11.84 4.76
CA TRP A 397 0.63 11.77 4.32
C TRP A 397 -0.03 13.16 4.27
N PRO A 398 -1.06 13.35 3.44
CA PRO A 398 -1.67 14.65 3.24
C PRO A 398 -2.40 15.14 4.49
N ASN A 399 -2.56 16.46 4.58
CA ASN A 399 -3.27 17.20 5.63
C ASN A 399 -2.93 16.70 7.04
N GLY A 400 -1.63 16.46 7.28
CA GLY A 400 -1.09 16.02 8.55
C GLY A 400 -1.67 14.70 9.07
N ALA A 401 -2.04 13.76 8.19
CA ALA A 401 -2.31 12.40 8.63
C ALA A 401 -1.03 11.73 9.14
N ARG A 402 -1.17 10.90 10.18
CA ARG A 402 -0.03 10.14 10.72
C ARG A 402 0.26 8.90 9.89
N SER A 403 -0.78 8.18 9.50
CA SER A 403 -0.74 6.95 8.69
C SER A 403 -1.80 6.96 7.61
N ALA A 404 -1.79 5.93 6.76
CA ALA A 404 -2.82 5.70 5.74
C ALA A 404 -3.44 4.30 5.87
N LEU A 405 -4.67 4.16 5.39
CA LEU A 405 -5.41 2.90 5.32
C LEU A 405 -6.07 2.78 3.95
N CYS A 406 -5.83 1.66 3.26
CA CYS A 406 -6.52 1.30 2.03
C CYS A 406 -7.26 -0.01 2.22
N VAL A 407 -8.51 -0.05 1.78
CA VAL A 407 -9.26 -1.31 1.64
C VAL A 407 -9.04 -1.81 0.22
N THR A 408 -8.60 -3.04 0.07
CA THR A 408 -8.34 -3.66 -1.23
C THR A 408 -8.78 -5.12 -1.23
N GLY A 409 -8.69 -5.80 -2.36
CA GLY A 409 -8.97 -7.23 -2.51
C GLY A 409 -9.03 -7.59 -3.98
N ASP A 410 -8.95 -8.86 -4.33
CA ASP A 410 -8.84 -9.25 -5.74
C ASP A 410 -10.19 -9.80 -6.26
N ILE A 411 -10.51 -9.49 -7.51
CA ILE A 411 -11.68 -10.04 -8.22
C ILE A 411 -11.17 -11.11 -9.19
N ASP A 412 -11.14 -12.32 -8.66
CA ASP A 412 -10.71 -13.55 -9.34
C ASP A 412 -11.77 -14.16 -10.24
N ALA A 413 -13.04 -13.83 -10.00
CA ALA A 413 -14.19 -14.34 -10.73
C ALA A 413 -15.42 -13.47 -10.40
N LEU A 414 -16.37 -13.35 -11.35
CA LEU A 414 -17.71 -12.82 -11.05
C LEU A 414 -18.77 -13.93 -11.03
N THR A 415 -18.48 -15.03 -11.72
CA THR A 415 -19.32 -16.21 -11.82
C THR A 415 -18.52 -17.48 -11.58
N ILE A 416 -19.23 -18.59 -11.34
CA ILE A 416 -18.61 -19.92 -11.26
C ILE A 416 -17.83 -20.27 -12.56
N TRP A 417 -18.32 -19.83 -13.72
CA TRP A 417 -17.70 -20.09 -15.00
C TRP A 417 -16.40 -19.29 -15.17
N ASP A 418 -16.38 -18.04 -14.70
CA ASP A 418 -15.15 -17.25 -14.66
C ASP A 418 -14.12 -17.91 -13.76
N TYR A 419 -14.52 -18.41 -12.59
CA TYR A 419 -13.61 -19.12 -11.70
C TYR A 419 -12.98 -20.36 -12.36
N ALA A 420 -13.76 -21.10 -13.16
CA ALA A 420 -13.27 -22.28 -13.88
C ALA A 420 -12.33 -21.91 -15.05
N LEU A 421 -12.58 -20.76 -15.69
CA LEU A 421 -11.86 -20.31 -16.89
C LEU A 421 -10.73 -19.31 -16.61
N ARG A 422 -10.52 -18.88 -15.37
CA ARG A 422 -9.56 -17.80 -15.03
C ARG A 422 -8.10 -18.06 -15.39
N ILE A 423 -7.75 -19.29 -15.76
CA ILE A 423 -6.39 -19.72 -16.16
C ILE A 423 -6.28 -19.86 -17.70
N PHE A 424 -7.38 -19.68 -18.45
CA PHE A 424 -7.49 -19.98 -19.89
C PHE A 424 -8.05 -18.81 -20.71
#